data_AF-A0A1C6BXL8-F1
#
_entry.id   AF-A0A1C6BXL8-F1
#
_cell.length_a   1.000
_cell.length_b   1.000
_cell.length_c   1.000
_cell.angle_alpha   90.00
_cell.angle_beta   90.00
_cell.angle_gamma   90.00
#
_symmetry.space_group_name_H-M   'P 1'
#
loop_
_entity.id
_entity.type
_entity.pdbx_description
1 polymer ?
#
loop_
_entity_poly.entity_id
_entity_poly.type
_entity_poly.pdbx_seq_one_letter_code
_entity_poly.pdbx_strand_id
1 'polypeptide(L)'
;MIELNDYIYYCTKCGWFSVPRRDTCPFCQSILKKYDCQTIEFFDLPKEEQKRLFSYVQEIIENSPDFDLKLRNRRLEEEKRYNEESIRKMCRNKVEVKCPYCHSKNTRKIGAGERMVTANLFGLGSQNLGKQWHCRNCGSDF
;
A
#
# COMPACT_ATOMS: atom_id res chain seq x y z
N MET A 1 26.31 27.85 -0.53
CA MET A 1 25.15 26.96 -0.31
C MET A 1 25.67 25.54 -0.37
N ILE A 2 25.49 24.75 0.68
CA ILE A 2 25.82 23.32 0.64
C ILE A 2 24.61 22.67 -0.03
N GLU A 3 24.76 22.19 -1.26
CA GLU A 3 23.73 21.39 -1.93
C GLU A 3 23.61 20.07 -1.15
N LEU A 4 22.55 19.95 -0.37
CA LEU A 4 22.21 18.72 0.33
C LEU A 4 21.47 17.82 -0.65
N ASN A 5 22.21 16.95 -1.33
CA ASN A 5 21.58 15.89 -2.12
C ASN A 5 20.74 14.99 -1.22
N ASP A 6 19.65 14.48 -1.78
CA ASP A 6 18.86 13.41 -1.21
C ASP A 6 19.65 12.11 -1.23
N TYR A 7 19.47 11.34 -0.16
CA TYR A 7 20.12 10.05 0.02
C TYR A 7 19.08 8.96 0.23
N ILE A 8 19.34 7.79 -0.34
CA ILE A 8 18.67 6.56 0.08
C ILE A 8 19.55 5.89 1.13
N TYR A 9 19.01 5.72 2.33
CA TYR A 9 19.62 5.01 3.43
C TYR A 9 19.21 3.54 3.36
N TYR A 10 20.17 2.63 3.32
CA TYR A 10 19.89 1.21 3.10
C TYR A 10 20.72 0.28 3.99
N CYS A 11 20.14 -0.88 4.28
CA CYS A 11 20.75 -1.92 5.08
C CYS A 11 21.33 -3.00 4.16
N THR A 12 22.64 -3.24 4.26
CA THR A 12 23.31 -4.30 3.49
C THR A 12 22.93 -5.70 3.93
N LYS A 13 22.40 -5.88 5.14
CA LYS A 13 22.05 -7.21 5.69
C LYS A 13 20.66 -7.68 5.28
N CYS A 14 19.62 -6.90 5.61
CA CYS A 14 18.22 -7.31 5.38
C CYS A 14 17.57 -6.64 4.16
N GLY A 15 18.29 -5.72 3.50
CA GLY A 15 17.82 -4.99 2.33
C GLY A 15 16.70 -3.98 2.58
N TRP A 16 16.51 -3.56 3.83
CA TRP A 16 15.62 -2.45 4.14
C TRP A 16 16.23 -1.14 3.63
N PHE A 17 15.40 -0.21 3.15
CA PHE A 17 15.87 1.12 2.75
C PHE A 17 14.82 2.21 3.03
N SER A 18 15.25 3.47 3.03
CA SER A 18 14.41 4.63 3.26
C SER A 18 15.06 5.90 2.68
N VAL A 19 14.25 6.83 2.18
CA VAL A 19 14.71 8.17 1.76
C VAL A 19 14.85 9.10 2.98
N PRO A 20 13.89 9.14 3.93
CA PRO A 20 14.11 9.84 5.19
C PRO A 20 15.37 9.37 5.91
N ARG A 21 16.13 10.33 6.42
CA ARG A 21 17.36 10.05 7.16
C ARG A 21 17.11 9.09 8.32
N ARG A 22 17.85 7.99 8.31
CA ARG A 22 17.99 7.06 9.42
C ARG A 22 19.43 6.59 9.55
N ASP A 23 19.89 6.45 10.78
CA ASP A 23 21.26 5.99 11.04
C ASP A 23 21.31 4.46 11.25
N THR A 24 20.20 3.84 11.68
CA THR A 24 20.12 2.39 11.98
C THR A 24 18.90 1.72 11.36
N CYS A 25 19.08 0.45 10.98
CA CYS A 25 18.02 -0.38 10.42
C CYS A 25 16.99 -0.77 11.51
N PRO A 26 15.68 -0.57 11.29
CA PRO A 26 14.66 -0.91 12.28
C PRO A 26 14.50 -2.42 12.51
N PHE A 27 14.97 -3.27 11.58
CA PHE A 27 14.79 -4.72 11.65
C PHE A 27 15.99 -5.46 12.26
N CYS A 28 17.21 -5.07 11.89
CA CYS A 28 18.43 -5.76 12.31
C CYS A 28 19.41 -4.86 13.08
N GLN A 29 19.03 -3.60 13.33
CA GLN A 29 19.81 -2.61 14.10
C GLN A 29 21.20 -2.31 13.56
N SER A 30 21.51 -2.75 12.34
CA SER A 30 22.78 -2.46 11.69
C SER A 30 22.81 -1.02 11.20
N ILE A 31 24.01 -0.43 11.21
CA ILE A 31 24.25 0.93 10.69
C ILE A 31 23.91 0.96 9.20
N LEU A 32 23.19 1.99 8.78
CA LEU A 32 22.75 2.15 7.40
C LEU A 32 23.85 2.77 6.54
N LYS A 33 23.98 2.29 5.31
CA LYS A 33 24.78 2.94 4.27
C LYS A 33 23.92 3.97 3.55
N LYS A 34 24.55 4.94 2.89
CA LYS A 34 23.88 5.98 2.11
C LYS A 34 24.23 5.84 0.63
N TYR A 35 23.23 6.00 -0.22
CA TYR A 35 23.38 6.10 -1.67
C TYR A 35 22.97 7.52 -2.08
N ASP A 36 23.86 8.23 -2.77
CA ASP A 36 23.62 9.59 -3.26
C ASP A 36 22.71 9.54 -4.48
N CYS A 37 21.52 10.14 -4.39
CA CYS A 37 20.57 10.16 -5.49
C CYS A 37 20.93 11.17 -6.60
N GLN A 38 21.97 11.99 -6.39
CA GLN A 38 22.40 13.05 -7.32
C GLN A 38 21.27 14.04 -7.67
N THR A 39 20.33 14.21 -6.73
CA THR A 39 19.21 15.14 -6.82
C THR A 39 18.96 15.72 -5.43
N ILE A 40 18.36 16.89 -5.38
CA ILE A 40 17.89 17.55 -4.14
C ILE A 40 16.38 17.38 -3.92
N GLU A 41 15.68 16.79 -4.90
CA GLU A 41 14.21 16.65 -4.94
C GLU A 41 13.82 15.24 -5.41
N PHE A 42 14.21 14.21 -4.65
CA PHE A 42 13.93 12.81 -4.98
C PHE A 42 12.43 12.54 -5.20
N PHE A 43 11.57 13.18 -4.41
CA PHE A 43 10.12 12.97 -4.48
C PHE A 43 9.46 13.65 -5.68
N ASP A 44 10.10 14.65 -6.27
CA ASP A 44 9.59 15.36 -7.45
C ASP A 44 10.03 14.70 -8.77
N LEU A 45 10.98 13.75 -8.70
CA LEU A 45 11.38 12.95 -9.85
C LEU A 45 10.20 12.14 -10.43
N PRO A 46 10.18 11.89 -11.75
CA PRO A 46 9.25 10.95 -12.36
C PRO A 46 9.32 9.57 -11.68
N LYS A 47 8.17 8.90 -11.54
CA LYS A 47 8.08 7.58 -10.88
C LYS A 47 9.02 6.54 -11.49
N GLU A 48 9.27 6.61 -12.79
CA GLU A 48 10.20 5.70 -13.47
C GLU A 48 11.65 5.93 -13.06
N GLU A 49 12.05 7.18 -12.82
CA GLU A 49 13.39 7.51 -12.32
C GLU A 49 13.55 7.10 -10.86
N GLN A 50 12.52 7.31 -10.03
CA GLN A 50 12.53 6.82 -8.64
C GLN A 50 12.70 5.30 -8.60
N LYS A 51 11.95 4.55 -9.43
CA LYS A 51 12.10 3.10 -9.56
C LYS A 51 13.51 2.70 -10.00
N ARG A 52 14.10 3.44 -10.95
CA ARG A 52 15.45 3.19 -11.42
C ARG A 52 16.48 3.35 -10.30
N LEU A 53 16.41 4.42 -9.53
CA LEU A 53 17.27 4.64 -8.35
C LEU A 53 17.10 3.52 -7.31
N PHE A 54 15.87 3.11 -7.01
CA PHE A 54 15.63 1.99 -6.11
C PHE A 54 16.19 0.66 -6.64
N SER A 55 16.12 0.42 -7.95
CA SER A 55 16.69 -0.79 -8.54
C SER A 55 18.21 -0.85 -8.39
N TYR A 56 18.90 0.28 -8.55
CA TYR A 56 20.36 0.34 -8.31
C TYR A 56 20.71 0.06 -6.85
N VAL A 57 19.98 0.65 -5.90
CA VAL A 57 20.20 0.38 -4.48
C VAL A 57 19.94 -1.09 -4.15
N GLN A 58 18.91 -1.68 -4.74
CA GLN A 58 18.61 -3.10 -4.56
C GLN A 58 19.73 -4.00 -5.11
N GLU A 59 20.27 -3.69 -6.28
CA GLU A 59 21.41 -4.43 -6.86
C GLU A 59 22.65 -4.34 -5.97
N ILE A 60 22.96 -3.17 -5.41
CA ILE A 60 24.07 -2.99 -4.46
C ILE A 60 23.86 -3.85 -3.20
N ILE A 61 22.63 -3.92 -2.69
CA ILE A 61 22.29 -4.73 -1.53
C ILE A 61 22.46 -6.22 -1.85
N GLU A 62 21.91 -6.69 -2.96
CA GLU A 62 21.91 -8.11 -3.32
C GLU A 62 23.31 -8.65 -3.62
N ASN A 63 24.21 -7.78 -4.10
CA ASN A 63 25.63 -8.12 -4.32
C ASN A 63 26.51 -7.90 -3.07
N SER A 64 25.95 -7.44 -1.95
CA SER A 64 26.73 -7.20 -0.73
C SER A 64 27.10 -8.52 -0.04
N PRO A 65 28.35 -8.70 0.44
CA PRO A 65 28.76 -9.90 1.17
C PRO A 65 28.01 -10.06 2.51
N ASP A 66 27.53 -8.96 3.09
CA ASP A 66 26.78 -8.96 4.34
C ASP A 66 25.30 -9.36 4.18
N PHE A 67 24.84 -9.56 2.94
CA PHE A 67 23.42 -9.79 2.64
C PHE A 67 22.97 -11.15 3.17
N ASP A 68 21.90 -11.14 3.97
CA ASP A 68 21.34 -12.33 4.60
C ASP A 68 19.88 -12.50 4.17
N LEU A 69 19.64 -13.53 3.34
CA LEU A 69 18.30 -13.88 2.88
C LEU A 69 17.33 -14.19 4.03
N LYS A 70 17.79 -14.80 5.13
CA LYS A 70 16.92 -15.09 6.27
C LYS A 70 16.46 -13.80 6.95
N LEU A 71 17.33 -12.82 7.10
CA LEU A 71 16.97 -11.51 7.65
C LEU A 71 16.02 -10.76 6.71
N ARG A 72 16.23 -10.82 5.39
CA ARG A 72 15.30 -10.26 4.39
C ARG A 72 13.91 -10.91 4.50
N ASN A 73 13.84 -12.23 4.52
CA ASN A 73 12.55 -12.94 4.60
C ASN A 73 11.80 -12.62 5.89
N ARG A 74 12.49 -12.59 7.04
CA ARG A 74 11.89 -12.19 8.32
C ARG A 74 11.30 -10.77 8.25
N ARG A 75 12.03 -9.82 7.67
CA ARG A 75 11.55 -8.45 7.45
C ARG A 75 10.28 -8.43 6.59
N LEU A 76 10.27 -9.14 5.46
CA LEU A 76 9.13 -9.18 4.55
C LEU A 76 7.88 -9.77 5.23
N GLU A 77 8.04 -10.78 6.08
CA GLU A 77 6.96 -11.35 6.89
C GLU A 77 6.42 -10.35 7.93
N GLU A 78 7.29 -9.55 8.55
CA GLU A 78 6.90 -8.50 9.48
C GLU A 78 6.15 -7.35 8.80
N GLU A 79 6.65 -6.88 7.65
CA GLU A 79 5.98 -5.87 6.83
C GLU A 79 4.60 -6.35 6.36
N LYS A 80 4.50 -7.63 5.94
CA LYS A 80 3.22 -8.24 5.56
C LYS A 80 2.24 -8.27 6.74
N ARG A 81 2.69 -8.69 7.93
CA ARG A 81 1.85 -8.70 9.15
C ARG A 81 1.36 -7.31 9.52
N TYR A 82 2.23 -6.31 9.49
CA TYR A 82 1.87 -4.92 9.77
C TYR A 82 0.85 -4.37 8.76
N ASN A 83 1.03 -4.65 7.47
CA ASN A 83 0.10 -4.24 6.43
C ASN A 83 -1.28 -4.92 6.60
N GLU A 84 -1.30 -6.23 6.87
CA GLU A 84 -2.53 -6.97 7.15
C GLU A 84 -3.25 -6.42 8.38
N GLU A 85 -2.53 -6.13 9.46
CA GLU A 85 -3.10 -5.54 10.67
C GLU A 85 -3.65 -4.14 10.42
N SER A 86 -2.91 -3.31 9.67
CA SER A 86 -3.33 -1.96 9.30
C SER A 86 -4.61 -1.99 8.46
N ILE A 87 -4.69 -2.91 7.47
CA ILE A 87 -5.90 -3.14 6.67
C ILE A 87 -7.05 -3.62 7.56
N ARG A 88 -6.80 -4.54 8.50
CA ARG A 88 -7.82 -5.01 9.45
C ARG A 88 -8.31 -3.88 10.35
N LYS A 89 -7.42 -3.00 10.84
CA LYS A 89 -7.77 -1.84 11.68
C LYS A 89 -8.58 -0.82 10.88
N MET A 90 -8.17 -0.52 9.65
CA MET A 90 -8.93 0.33 8.73
C MET A 90 -10.33 -0.26 8.44
N CYS A 91 -10.42 -1.57 8.20
CA CYS A 91 -11.68 -2.26 7.95
C CYS A 91 -12.57 -2.38 9.20
N ARG A 92 -12.00 -2.44 10.41
CA ARG A 92 -12.75 -2.43 11.68
C ARG A 92 -13.46 -1.10 11.91
N ASN A 93 -12.86 0.01 11.50
CA ASN A 93 -13.47 1.34 11.56
C ASN A 93 -14.40 1.63 10.36
N LYS A 94 -14.94 0.60 9.70
CA LYS A 94 -15.93 0.80 8.64
C LYS A 94 -17.12 1.58 9.20
N VAL A 95 -17.54 2.62 8.47
CA VAL A 95 -18.86 3.22 8.64
C VAL A 95 -19.87 2.09 8.51
N GLU A 96 -20.55 1.75 9.61
CA GLU A 96 -21.60 0.75 9.61
C GLU A 96 -22.78 1.28 8.79
N VAL A 97 -22.89 0.82 7.55
CA VAL A 97 -24.02 1.22 6.71
C VAL A 97 -25.23 0.37 7.07
N LYS A 98 -26.16 1.00 7.77
CA LYS A 98 -27.42 0.39 8.20
C LYS A 98 -28.44 0.45 7.07
N CYS A 99 -29.09 -0.67 6.79
CA CYS A 99 -30.21 -0.71 5.85
C CYS A 99 -31.35 0.20 6.34
N PRO A 100 -31.86 1.15 5.52
CA PRO A 100 -32.95 2.03 5.92
C PRO A 100 -34.27 1.27 6.06
N TYR A 101 -34.41 0.10 5.42
CA TYR A 101 -35.66 -0.67 5.39
C TYR A 101 -35.78 -1.68 6.53
N CYS A 102 -34.75 -2.52 6.72
CA CYS A 102 -34.77 -3.60 7.72
C CYS A 102 -33.83 -3.37 8.90
N HIS A 103 -33.12 -2.24 8.91
CA HIS A 103 -32.19 -1.87 9.98
C HIS A 103 -31.01 -2.84 10.22
N SER A 104 -30.82 -3.82 9.34
CA SER A 104 -29.67 -4.71 9.36
C SER A 104 -28.38 -3.98 9.00
N LYS A 105 -27.29 -4.34 9.67
CA LYS A 105 -25.92 -3.92 9.35
C LYS A 105 -25.23 -4.87 8.36
N ASN A 106 -25.92 -5.95 7.96
CA ASN A 106 -25.41 -6.92 6.99
C ASN A 106 -25.57 -6.38 5.56
N THR A 107 -24.78 -5.35 5.24
CA THR A 107 -24.77 -4.66 3.95
C THR A 107 -23.41 -4.83 3.29
N ARG A 108 -23.40 -4.87 1.95
CA ARG A 108 -22.17 -4.89 1.15
C ARG A 108 -22.20 -3.76 0.13
N LYS A 109 -21.04 -3.23 -0.23
CA LYS A 109 -20.95 -2.27 -1.34
C LYS A 109 -21.23 -2.99 -2.65
N ILE A 110 -22.08 -2.40 -3.49
CA ILE A 110 -22.35 -2.89 -4.85
C ILE A 110 -21.10 -2.60 -5.69
N GLY A 111 -20.54 -3.64 -6.31
CA GLY A 111 -19.32 -3.53 -7.12
C GLY A 111 -19.56 -2.82 -8.45
N ALA A 112 -18.48 -2.30 -9.07
CA ALA A 112 -18.58 -1.62 -10.37
C ALA A 112 -19.15 -2.54 -11.47
N GLY A 113 -18.82 -3.84 -11.46
CA GLY A 113 -19.37 -4.82 -12.39
C GLY A 113 -20.86 -5.11 -12.20
N GLU A 114 -21.35 -5.13 -10.95
CA GLU A 114 -22.77 -5.36 -10.66
C GLU A 114 -23.64 -4.19 -11.13
N ARG A 115 -23.12 -2.97 -11.08
CA ARG A 115 -23.80 -1.78 -11.62
C ARG A 115 -23.92 -1.79 -13.15
N MET A 116 -22.97 -2.41 -13.85
CA MET A 116 -22.95 -2.46 -15.32
C MET A 116 -23.89 -3.52 -15.89
N VAL A 117 -24.01 -4.69 -15.25
CA VAL A 117 -24.89 -5.78 -15.74
C VAL A 117 -26.37 -5.36 -15.72
N THR A 118 -26.79 -4.58 -14.72
CA THR A 118 -28.18 -4.12 -14.61
C THR A 118 -28.53 -2.99 -15.59
N ALA A 119 -27.55 -2.29 -16.16
CA ALA A 119 -27.78 -1.18 -17.09
C ALA A 119 -28.06 -1.63 -18.54
N ASN A 120 -27.68 -2.85 -18.91
CA ASN A 120 -27.71 -3.31 -20.31
C ASN A 120 -28.86 -4.28 -20.65
N LEU A 121 -29.75 -4.65 -19.72
CA LEU A 121 -30.73 -5.71 -19.98
C LEU A 121 -32.16 -5.23 -20.30
N PHE A 122 -32.62 -4.04 -19.89
CA PHE A 122 -33.96 -3.55 -20.23
C PHE A 122 -34.00 -2.03 -20.31
N GLY A 123 -34.50 -1.49 -21.43
CA GLY A 123 -34.70 -0.06 -21.68
C GLY A 123 -35.78 0.62 -20.83
N LEU A 124 -35.91 0.26 -19.55
CA LEU A 124 -36.78 0.88 -18.56
C LEU A 124 -35.99 1.09 -17.26
N GLY A 125 -36.04 2.32 -16.75
CA GLY A 125 -35.29 2.86 -15.60
C GLY A 125 -34.67 1.84 -14.63
N SER A 126 -33.34 1.83 -14.58
CA SER A 126 -32.53 0.99 -13.69
C SER A 126 -32.92 1.24 -12.22
N GLN A 127 -33.36 0.18 -11.54
CA GLN A 127 -33.68 0.19 -10.10
C GLN A 127 -32.47 0.52 -9.22
N ASN A 128 -31.26 0.59 -9.79
CA ASN A 128 -29.98 0.69 -9.08
C ASN A 128 -29.14 1.93 -9.43
N LEU A 129 -29.70 2.90 -10.16
CA LEU A 129 -29.01 4.17 -10.41
C LEU A 129 -28.77 4.93 -9.10
N GLY A 130 -27.50 5.24 -8.80
CA GLY A 130 -27.07 5.98 -7.61
C GLY A 130 -26.93 5.15 -6.33
N LYS A 131 -27.39 3.90 -6.31
CA LYS A 131 -27.35 3.03 -5.13
C LYS A 131 -25.96 2.45 -4.91
N GLN A 132 -25.49 2.47 -3.67
CA GLN A 132 -24.13 2.09 -3.32
C GLN A 132 -24.05 0.78 -2.54
N TRP A 133 -25.12 0.38 -1.88
CA TRP A 133 -25.15 -0.69 -0.90
C TRP A 133 -26.28 -1.67 -1.19
N HIS A 134 -25.97 -2.96 -1.03
CA HIS A 134 -26.91 -4.05 -1.09
C HIS A 134 -27.08 -4.64 0.32
N CYS A 135 -28.31 -4.73 0.82
CA CYS A 135 -28.61 -5.40 2.07
C CYS A 135 -28.78 -6.90 1.86
N ARG A 136 -27.92 -7.72 2.49
CA ARG A 136 -28.02 -9.19 2.40
C ARG A 136 -29.17 -9.77 3.21
N ASN A 137 -29.78 -8.99 4.10
CA ASN A 137 -30.86 -9.45 4.96
C ASN A 137 -32.23 -9.33 4.31
N CYS A 138 -32.52 -8.21 3.64
CA CYS A 138 -33.81 -7.98 2.97
C CYS A 138 -33.70 -7.84 1.45
N GLY A 139 -32.50 -7.97 0.87
CA GLY A 139 -32.27 -7.93 -0.57
C GLY A 139 -32.36 -6.54 -1.21
N SER A 140 -32.58 -5.48 -0.44
CA SER A 140 -32.75 -4.12 -0.96
C SER A 140 -31.43 -3.48 -1.34
N ASP A 141 -31.39 -2.80 -2.48
CA ASP A 141 -30.33 -1.88 -2.86
C ASP A 141 -30.69 -0.44 -2.42
N PHE A 142 -29.72 0.32 -1.89
CA PHE A 142 -29.84 1.74 -1.50
C PHE A 142 -28.51 2.52 -1.57
#